data_AF-A0A741S1C0-F1
#
_entry.id   AF-A0A741S1C0-F1
#
_cell.length_a   1.000
_cell.length_b   1.000
_cell.length_c   1.000
_cell.angle_alpha   90.00
_cell.angle_beta   90.00
_cell.angle_gamma   90.00
#
_symmetry.space_group_name_H-M   'P 1'
#
loop_
_entity.id
_entity.type
_entity.pdbx_description
1 polymer ?
#
loop_
_entity_poly.entity_id
_entity_poly.type
_entity_poly.pdbx_seq_one_letter_code
_entity_poly.pdbx_strand_id
1 'polypeptide(L)'
;NQNSSKMYVSFDLGLSSDEEIITALQTMLPDLRKEYEIEPVKTEKIGLAKIRKLVDYNIIPMMDLLIWAKFKKVKISNMVLSRVLYPDFTSEIRGEDHIKDTDRPVAEKSLSGETTRSLEHFISKNSHLLNIPILELGSF
;
A
#
# COMPACT_ATOMS: atom_id res chain seq x y z
N ASN A 1 -28.74 10.85 7.39
CA ASN A 1 -27.76 11.93 7.60
C ASN A 1 -26.40 11.50 7.10
N GLN A 2 -25.88 12.21 6.09
CA GLN A 2 -24.52 12.03 5.58
C GLN A 2 -23.54 12.51 6.66
N ASN A 3 -23.14 11.63 7.58
CA ASN A 3 -22.06 11.95 8.51
C ASN A 3 -20.78 12.16 7.70
N SER A 4 -20.41 13.42 7.57
CA SER A 4 -19.14 13.88 7.05
C SER A 4 -18.03 13.26 7.88
N SER A 5 -17.36 12.21 7.38
CA SER A 5 -16.14 11.64 7.96
C SER A 5 -14.93 12.59 7.88
N LYS A 6 -15.18 13.89 7.69
CA LYS A 6 -14.22 14.96 7.53
C LYS A 6 -14.50 16.02 8.60
N MET A 7 -13.44 16.40 9.30
CA MET A 7 -13.43 17.46 10.29
C MET A 7 -12.36 18.48 9.89
N TYR A 8 -12.68 19.76 10.01
CA TYR A 8 -11.68 20.82 9.89
C TYR A 8 -11.12 21.13 11.27
N VAL A 9 -9.80 21.15 11.38
CA VAL A 9 -9.09 21.52 12.60
C VAL A 9 -8.17 22.68 12.28
N SER A 10 -8.20 23.73 13.10
CA SER A 10 -7.30 24.87 13.00
C SER A 10 -6.25 24.81 14.10
N PHE A 11 -4.99 25.04 13.74
CA PHE A 11 -3.87 25.12 14.68
C PHE A 11 -3.24 26.51 14.59
N ASP A 12 -2.84 27.06 15.73
CA ASP A 12 -2.02 28.25 15.77
C ASP A 12 -0.54 27.84 15.72
N LEU A 13 0.10 28.07 14.58
CA LEU A 13 1.51 27.72 14.36
C LEU A 13 2.48 28.68 15.07
N GLY A 14 2.02 29.84 15.52
CA GLY A 14 2.84 30.81 16.24
C GLY A 14 2.91 30.56 17.75
N LEU A 15 1.89 29.90 18.30
CA LEU A 15 1.74 29.65 19.74
C LEU A 15 1.93 28.18 20.15
N SER A 16 2.17 27.27 19.20
CA SER A 16 2.33 25.85 19.47
C SER A 16 3.48 25.25 18.67
N SER A 17 4.27 24.42 19.34
CA SER A 17 5.28 23.58 18.70
C SER A 17 4.66 22.41 17.95
N ASP A 18 5.42 21.82 17.02
CA ASP A 18 5.00 20.63 16.27
C ASP A 18 4.62 19.46 17.22
N GLU A 19 5.37 19.28 18.32
CA GLU A 19 5.11 18.24 19.31
C GLU A 19 3.80 18.45 20.07
N GLU A 20 3.48 19.69 20.45
CA GLU A 20 2.21 20.03 21.09
C GLU A 20 1.04 19.78 20.14
N ILE A 21 1.15 20.18 18.87
CA ILE A 21 0.13 19.95 17.84
C ILE A 21 -0.10 18.46 17.62
N ILE A 22 0.97 17.68 17.46
CA ILE A 22 0.88 16.23 17.25
C ILE A 22 0.27 15.53 18.48
N THR A 23 0.67 15.93 19.67
CA THR A 23 0.16 15.35 20.93
C THR A 23 -1.32 15.65 21.11
N ALA A 24 -1.73 16.90 20.90
CA ALA A 24 -3.15 17.29 20.95
C ALA A 24 -4.00 16.46 19.98
N LEU A 25 -3.51 16.27 18.74
CA LEU A 25 -4.17 15.42 17.74
C LEU A 25 -4.28 13.96 18.19
N GLN A 26 -3.20 13.38 18.72
CA GLN A 26 -3.19 12.00 19.20
C GLN A 26 -4.18 11.77 20.34
N THR A 27 -4.31 12.74 21.24
CA THR A 27 -5.25 12.67 22.38
C THR A 27 -6.70 12.92 21.95
N MET A 28 -6.97 13.85 21.05
CA MET A 28 -8.34 14.22 20.65
C MET A 28 -9.00 13.21 19.69
N LEU A 29 -8.23 12.61 18.77
CA LEU A 29 -8.79 11.74 17.73
C LEU A 29 -9.59 10.53 18.27
N PRO A 30 -9.17 9.82 19.33
CA PRO A 30 -9.97 8.75 19.93
C PRO A 30 -11.32 9.23 20.47
N ASP A 31 -11.34 10.36 21.17
CA ASP A 31 -12.55 10.91 21.78
C ASP A 31 -13.54 11.36 20.70
N LEU A 32 -13.05 12.06 19.67
CA LEU A 32 -13.85 12.47 18.53
C LEU A 32 -14.43 11.26 17.78
N ARG A 33 -13.62 10.23 17.53
CA ARG A 33 -14.11 9.00 16.89
C ARG A 33 -15.24 8.34 17.68
N LYS A 34 -15.13 8.34 19.01
CA LYS A 34 -16.16 7.81 19.90
C LYS A 34 -17.44 8.66 19.83
N GLU A 35 -17.32 9.98 19.85
CA GLU A 35 -18.46 10.91 19.77
C GLU A 35 -19.23 10.77 18.45
N TYR A 36 -18.52 10.65 17.32
CA TYR A 36 -19.13 10.52 15.99
C TYR A 36 -19.48 9.07 15.62
N GLU A 37 -19.26 8.10 16.51
CA GLU A 37 -19.45 6.66 16.25
C GLU A 37 -18.70 6.16 15.01
N ILE A 38 -17.47 6.67 14.80
CA ILE A 38 -16.61 6.33 13.67
C ILE A 38 -15.58 5.29 14.10
N GLU A 39 -15.72 4.07 13.58
CA GLU A 39 -14.74 3.02 13.76
C GLU A 39 -13.40 3.37 13.09
N PRO A 40 -12.26 3.18 13.78
CA PRO A 40 -10.96 3.39 13.17
C PRO A 40 -10.74 2.40 12.01
N VAL A 41 -10.24 2.92 10.89
CA VAL A 41 -9.88 2.08 9.74
C VAL A 41 -8.72 1.17 10.14
N LYS A 42 -8.90 -0.14 9.99
CA LYS A 42 -7.81 -1.11 10.14
C LYS A 42 -6.77 -0.85 9.05
N THR A 43 -5.63 -0.30 9.43
CA THR A 43 -4.49 -0.15 8.52
C THR A 43 -3.72 -1.46 8.44
N GLU A 44 -3.50 -1.96 7.22
CA GLU A 44 -2.58 -3.06 6.99
C GLU A 44 -1.17 -2.63 7.41
N LYS A 45 -0.50 -3.39 8.28
CA LYS A 45 0.89 -3.10 8.61
C LYS A 45 1.78 -3.51 7.44
N ILE A 46 2.40 -2.52 6.80
CA ILE A 46 3.42 -2.74 5.78
C ILE A 46 4.79 -2.55 6.42
N GLY A 47 5.71 -3.46 6.10
CA GLY A 47 7.12 -3.36 6.44
C GLY A 47 7.99 -3.71 5.24
N LEU A 48 9.30 -3.58 5.40
CA LEU A 48 10.29 -3.81 4.32
C LEU A 48 10.12 -5.15 3.62
N ALA A 49 9.89 -6.23 4.37
CA ALA A 49 9.68 -7.56 3.79
C ALA A 49 8.50 -7.60 2.82
N LYS A 50 7.42 -6.85 3.09
CA LYS A 50 6.27 -6.79 2.21
C LYS A 50 6.54 -5.92 0.98
N ILE A 51 7.22 -4.79 1.14
CA ILE A 51 7.66 -3.94 0.03
C ILE A 51 8.54 -4.73 -0.93
N ARG A 52 9.49 -5.49 -0.38
CA ARG A 52 10.37 -6.37 -1.14
C ARG A 52 9.58 -7.43 -1.91
N LYS A 53 8.58 -8.08 -1.29
CA LYS A 53 7.69 -9.02 -2.00
C LYS A 53 6.93 -8.38 -3.17
N LEU A 54 6.52 -7.10 -3.05
CA LEU A 54 5.85 -6.41 -4.17
C LEU A 54 6.76 -6.24 -5.39
N VAL A 55 8.07 -6.13 -5.16
CA VAL A 55 9.09 -5.97 -6.20
C VAL A 55 9.57 -7.33 -6.70
N ASP A 56 10.06 -8.18 -5.79
CA ASP A 56 10.66 -9.49 -6.12
C ASP A 56 9.67 -10.42 -6.82
N TYR A 57 8.37 -10.31 -6.53
CA TYR A 57 7.31 -11.11 -7.18
C TYR A 57 6.57 -10.36 -8.29
N ASN A 58 7.19 -9.32 -8.86
CA ASN A 58 6.65 -8.57 -10.00
C ASN A 58 5.18 -8.14 -9.81
N ILE A 59 4.77 -7.86 -8.56
CA ILE A 59 3.39 -7.51 -8.23
C ILE A 59 3.06 -6.14 -8.83
N ILE A 60 3.99 -5.19 -8.77
CA ILE A 60 3.81 -3.86 -9.37
C ILE A 60 3.60 -3.97 -10.89
N PRO A 61 4.49 -4.63 -11.67
CA PRO A 61 4.23 -4.90 -13.08
C PRO A 61 2.90 -5.64 -13.35
N MET A 62 2.53 -6.59 -12.50
CA MET A 62 1.24 -7.28 -12.64
C MET A 62 0.06 -6.33 -12.45
N MET A 63 0.12 -5.43 -11.46
CA MET A 63 -0.89 -4.40 -11.25
C MET A 63 -1.06 -3.54 -12.50
N ASP A 64 0.04 -3.10 -13.12
CA ASP A 64 0.02 -2.31 -14.36
C ASP A 64 -0.67 -3.07 -15.50
N LEU A 65 -0.35 -4.35 -15.69
CA LEU A 65 -1.00 -5.21 -16.70
C LEU A 65 -2.50 -5.39 -16.43
N LEU A 66 -2.90 -5.57 -15.16
CA LEU A 66 -4.31 -5.70 -14.78
C LEU A 66 -5.09 -4.40 -15.00
N ILE A 67 -4.49 -3.24 -14.67
CA ILE A 67 -5.07 -1.91 -14.94
C ILE A 67 -5.23 -1.73 -16.45
N TRP A 68 -4.19 -2.01 -17.23
CA TRP A 68 -4.21 -1.91 -18.69
C TRP A 68 -5.29 -2.81 -19.30
N ALA A 69 -5.38 -4.07 -18.85
CA ALA A 69 -6.37 -5.04 -19.32
C ALA A 69 -7.80 -4.54 -19.05
N LYS A 70 -8.04 -4.01 -17.84
CA LYS A 70 -9.32 -3.41 -17.46
C LYS A 70 -9.66 -2.21 -18.35
N PHE A 71 -8.70 -1.32 -18.59
CA PHE A 71 -8.89 -0.15 -19.45
C PHE A 71 -9.20 -0.54 -20.90
N LYS A 72 -8.49 -1.53 -21.44
CA LYS A 72 -8.69 -2.06 -22.80
C LYS A 72 -9.86 -3.04 -22.92
N LYS A 73 -10.53 -3.37 -21.81
CA LYS A 73 -11.63 -4.36 -21.75
C LYS A 73 -11.22 -5.74 -22.29
N VAL A 74 -9.97 -6.13 -22.07
CA VAL A 74 -9.43 -7.45 -22.44
C VAL A 74 -9.17 -8.29 -21.19
N LYS A 75 -9.17 -9.61 -21.32
CA LYS A 75 -8.77 -10.53 -20.25
C LYS A 75 -7.39 -11.07 -20.53
N ILE A 76 -6.49 -10.98 -19.55
CA ILE A 76 -5.18 -11.63 -19.58
C ILE A 76 -5.28 -12.90 -18.75
N SER A 77 -4.97 -14.06 -19.35
CA SER A 77 -4.93 -15.33 -18.63
C SER A 77 -3.71 -15.41 -17.71
N ASN A 78 -3.80 -16.25 -16.69
CA ASN A 78 -2.69 -16.46 -15.75
C ASN A 78 -1.45 -17.04 -16.45
N MET A 79 -1.65 -17.90 -17.45
CA MET A 79 -0.58 -18.37 -18.33
C MET A 79 0.15 -17.23 -19.08
N VAL A 80 -0.58 -16.24 -19.60
CA VAL A 80 0.04 -15.08 -20.27
C VAL A 80 0.76 -14.21 -19.25
N LEU A 81 0.16 -13.95 -18.08
CA LEU A 81 0.81 -13.21 -17.00
C LEU A 81 2.13 -13.87 -16.55
N SER A 82 2.12 -15.19 -16.34
CA SER A 82 3.31 -15.96 -15.98
C SER A 82 4.45 -15.75 -16.98
N ARG A 83 4.16 -15.88 -18.29
CA ARG A 83 5.17 -15.74 -19.36
C ARG A 83 5.69 -14.31 -19.53
N VAL A 84 4.82 -13.32 -19.37
CA VAL A 84 5.20 -11.90 -19.53
C VAL A 84 6.01 -11.41 -18.33
N LEU A 85 5.62 -11.81 -17.12
CA LEU A 85 6.26 -11.34 -15.88
C LEU A 85 7.52 -12.13 -15.52
N TYR A 86 7.63 -13.38 -15.97
CA TYR A 86 8.74 -14.27 -15.64
C TYR A 86 9.27 -14.95 -16.91
N PRO A 87 9.90 -14.19 -17.82
CA PRO A 87 10.42 -14.74 -19.09
C PRO A 87 11.67 -15.61 -18.88
N ASP A 88 12.45 -15.34 -17.84
CA ASP A 88 13.67 -16.07 -17.51
C ASP A 88 13.32 -17.26 -16.60
N PHE A 89 13.30 -18.46 -17.17
CA PHE A 89 12.97 -19.72 -16.48
C PHE A 89 14.06 -20.20 -15.49
N THR A 90 14.93 -19.31 -15.02
CA THR A 90 16.24 -19.66 -14.47
C THR A 90 16.30 -19.75 -12.95
N SER A 91 15.40 -19.12 -12.19
CA SER A 91 15.51 -19.07 -10.72
C SER A 91 14.31 -19.58 -9.93
N GLU A 92 13.12 -19.67 -10.50
CA GLU A 92 11.95 -20.39 -9.97
C GLU A 92 10.84 -20.21 -11.02
N ILE A 93 10.37 -21.28 -11.66
CA ILE A 93 9.34 -21.14 -12.69
C ILE A 93 8.02 -20.82 -11.99
N ARG A 94 7.70 -19.52 -11.87
CA ARG A 94 6.41 -18.99 -11.41
C ARG A 94 5.33 -19.33 -12.43
N GLY A 95 4.87 -20.58 -12.40
CA GLY A 95 3.85 -21.12 -13.28
C GLY A 95 2.47 -20.54 -13.02
N GLU A 96 1.51 -20.92 -13.87
CA GLU A 96 0.12 -20.47 -13.83
C GLU A 96 -0.54 -20.65 -12.45
N ASP A 97 -0.26 -21.76 -11.76
CA ASP A 97 -0.81 -22.05 -10.43
C ASP A 97 -0.35 -21.02 -9.39
N HIS A 98 0.93 -20.64 -9.38
CA HIS A 98 1.46 -19.61 -8.47
C HIS A 98 0.82 -18.24 -8.73
N ILE A 99 0.64 -17.88 -10.00
CA ILE A 99 -0.05 -16.64 -10.39
C ILE A 99 -1.49 -16.65 -9.88
N LYS A 100 -2.19 -17.76 -10.09
CA LYS A 100 -3.59 -17.92 -9.71
C LYS A 100 -3.80 -17.85 -8.21
N ASP A 101 -2.98 -18.57 -7.45
CA ASP A 101 -3.22 -18.79 -6.03
C ASP A 101 -2.62 -17.68 -5.15
N THR A 102 -1.58 -16.98 -5.64
CA THR A 102 -0.85 -15.99 -4.83
C THR A 102 -0.71 -14.63 -5.51
N ASP A 103 0.00 -14.53 -6.63
CA ASP A 103 0.48 -13.24 -7.13
C ASP A 103 -0.68 -12.34 -7.62
N ARG A 104 -1.65 -12.91 -8.35
CA ARG A 104 -2.82 -12.18 -8.85
C ARG A 104 -3.75 -11.72 -7.74
N PRO A 105 -4.13 -12.57 -6.76
CA PRO A 105 -4.85 -12.10 -5.57
C PRO A 105 -4.14 -10.97 -4.83
N VAL A 106 -2.81 -11.02 -4.70
CA VAL A 106 -2.03 -9.97 -4.05
C VAL A 106 -2.04 -8.67 -4.84
N ALA A 107 -1.90 -8.74 -6.18
CA ALA A 107 -1.99 -7.57 -7.05
C ALA A 107 -3.39 -6.94 -7.00
N GLU A 108 -4.44 -7.75 -7.12
CA GLU A 108 -5.83 -7.29 -7.05
C GLU A 108 -6.17 -6.68 -5.69
N LYS A 109 -5.70 -7.29 -4.58
CA LYS A 109 -5.83 -6.71 -3.24
C LYS A 109 -5.09 -5.38 -3.15
N SER A 110 -3.88 -5.29 -3.70
CA SER A 110 -3.09 -4.06 -3.66
C SER A 110 -3.77 -2.92 -4.40
N LEU A 111 -4.49 -3.23 -5.49
CA LEU A 111 -5.31 -2.28 -6.26
C LEU A 111 -6.57 -1.79 -5.52
N SER A 112 -6.98 -2.41 -4.41
CA SER A 112 -8.13 -1.95 -3.60
C SER A 112 -7.88 -0.63 -2.87
N GLY A 113 -6.63 -0.14 -2.84
CA GLY A 113 -6.23 1.14 -2.24
C GLY A 113 -5.92 1.08 -0.74
N GLU A 114 -6.17 -0.04 -0.05
CA GLU A 114 -5.68 -0.24 1.33
C GLU A 114 -4.17 -0.33 1.38
N THR A 115 -3.57 -1.12 0.49
CA THR A 115 -2.11 -1.28 0.42
C THR A 115 -1.41 0.02 0.04
N THR A 116 -1.99 0.81 -0.87
CA THR A 116 -1.46 2.14 -1.23
C THR A 116 -1.40 3.08 -0.02
N ARG A 117 -2.51 3.21 0.73
CA ARG A 117 -2.57 4.05 1.93
C ARG A 117 -1.57 3.62 3.00
N SER A 118 -1.45 2.31 3.23
CA SER A 118 -0.47 1.78 4.18
C SER A 118 0.98 1.97 3.72
N LEU A 119 1.23 1.97 2.40
CA LEU A 119 2.57 2.19 1.83
C LEU A 119 2.96 3.67 1.96
N GLU A 120 2.05 4.59 1.64
CA GLU A 120 2.23 6.03 1.86
C GLU A 120 2.56 6.34 3.32
N HIS A 121 1.79 5.76 4.25
CA HIS A 121 2.06 5.91 5.68
C HIS A 121 3.42 5.33 6.11
N PHE A 122 3.82 4.18 5.55
CA PHE A 122 5.13 3.60 5.82
C PHE A 122 6.26 4.51 5.32
N ILE A 123 6.14 5.03 4.10
CA ILE A 123 7.12 5.93 3.49
C ILE A 123 7.22 7.24 4.27
N SER A 124 6.08 7.84 4.67
CA SER A 124 6.09 9.09 5.44
C SER A 124 6.79 8.93 6.79
N LYS A 125 6.63 7.77 7.45
CA LYS A 125 7.31 7.46 8.71
C LYS A 125 8.79 7.15 8.53
N ASN A 126 9.19 6.63 7.37
CA ASN A 126 10.55 6.21 7.07
C ASN A 126 11.11 6.98 5.87
N SER A 127 10.97 8.31 5.89
CA SER A 127 11.33 9.18 4.76
C SER A 127 12.80 9.06 4.34
N HIS A 128 13.68 8.69 5.26
CA HIS A 128 15.09 8.37 4.99
C HIS A 128 15.29 7.22 3.99
N LEU A 129 14.31 6.32 3.84
CA LEU A 129 14.37 5.19 2.91
C LEU A 129 14.07 5.59 1.45
N LEU A 130 13.52 6.79 1.20
CA LEU A 130 13.14 7.22 -0.16
C LEU A 130 14.31 7.28 -1.13
N ASN A 131 15.51 7.52 -0.63
CA ASN A 131 16.72 7.66 -1.43
C ASN A 131 17.57 6.38 -1.45
N ILE A 132 17.09 5.29 -0.84
CA ILE A 132 17.81 4.02 -0.79
C ILE A 132 17.23 3.10 -1.88
N PRO A 133 18.07 2.60 -2.80
CA PRO A 133 17.64 1.61 -3.78
C PRO A 133 17.01 0.39 -3.10
N ILE A 134 15.93 -0.15 -3.65
CA ILE A 134 15.21 -1.30 -3.05
C ILE A 134 16.12 -2.52 -2.84
N LEU A 135 17.11 -2.70 -3.72
CA LEU A 135 18.09 -3.78 -3.62
C LEU A 135 18.97 -3.66 -2.35
N GLU A 136 19.16 -2.45 -1.83
CA GLU A 136 19.99 -2.16 -0.65
C GLU A 136 19.21 -2.24 0.66
N LEU A 137 17.86 -2.28 0.61
CA LEU A 137 16.99 -2.35 1.79
C LEU A 137 17.04 -3.69 2.55
N GLY A 138 17.70 -4.71 2.00
CA GLY A 138 17.84 -6.04 2.61
C GLY A 138 19.13 -6.28 3.39
N SER A 139 20.00 -5.27 3.49
CA SER A 139 21.36 -5.38 4.02
C SER A 139 21.49 -4.98 5.50
N PHE A 140 20.37 -4.78 6.20
CA PHE A 140 20.29 -4.32 7.59
C PHE A 140 19.76 -5.40 8.53
#